data_AF-K9XUS5-F1
#
_entry.id   AF-K9XUS5-F1
#
_cell.length_a   1.000
_cell.length_b   1.000
_cell.length_c   1.000
_cell.angle_alpha   90.00
_cell.angle_beta   90.00
_cell.angle_gamma   90.00
#
_symmetry.space_group_name_H-M   'P 1'
#
loop_
_entity.id
_entity.type
_entity.pdbx_description
1 polymer ?
#
loop_
_entity_poly.entity_id
_entity_poly.type
_entity_poly.pdbx_seq_one_letter_code
_entity_poly.pdbx_strand_id
1 'polypeptide(L)'
;MKMQAIKQEIYEMTCTKNTKQLKKEHPDLTKDKDLRYKIHWQQILQQLKVLREQNLELSFTDLEKSARMLKKSLFTVGKIAGLDNNKIEIDWQRIQLSAQFSDIHIEEL
;
A
#
# COMPACT_ATOMS: atom_id res chain seq x y z
N MET A 1 16.47 -16.04 13.51
CA MET A 1 17.08 -15.64 12.21
C MET A 1 18.56 -15.31 12.34
N LYS A 2 19.35 -15.59 11.29
CA LYS A 2 20.74 -15.12 11.12
C LYS A 2 20.75 -13.63 10.79
N MET A 3 21.83 -12.91 11.10
CA MET A 3 21.91 -11.45 10.92
C MET A 3 21.73 -11.00 9.47
N GLN A 4 22.29 -11.74 8.50
CA GLN A 4 22.11 -11.44 7.07
C GLN A 4 20.65 -11.52 6.64
N ALA A 5 19.90 -12.51 7.13
CA ALA A 5 18.48 -12.65 6.81
C ALA A 5 17.64 -11.47 7.34
N ILE A 6 17.97 -10.96 8.53
CA ILE A 6 17.29 -9.78 9.09
C ILE A 6 17.56 -8.54 8.23
N LYS A 7 18.81 -8.35 7.79
CA LYS A 7 19.16 -7.23 6.90
C LYS A 7 18.42 -7.32 5.57
N GLN A 8 18.36 -8.51 4.98
CA GLN A 8 17.68 -8.76 3.73
C GLN A 8 16.18 -8.43 3.82
N GLU A 9 15.50 -8.90 4.88
CA GLU A 9 14.09 -8.58 5.11
C GLU A 9 13.85 -7.08 5.28
N ILE A 10 14.75 -6.37 5.99
CA ILE A 10 14.65 -4.90 6.14
C ILE A 10 14.85 -4.18 4.81
N TYR A 11 15.79 -4.63 4.00
CA TYR A 11 16.06 -4.09 2.66
C TYR A 11 14.86 -4.26 1.74
N GLU A 12 14.22 -5.43 1.77
CA GLU A 12 13.01 -5.70 1.02
C GLU A 12 11.84 -4.84 1.50
N MET A 13 11.64 -4.72 2.82
CA MET A 13 10.56 -3.91 3.39
C MET A 13 10.72 -2.40 3.16
N THR A 14 11.95 -1.92 3.02
CA THR A 14 12.26 -0.48 2.81
C THR A 14 12.65 -0.14 1.37
N CYS A 15 12.63 -1.12 0.46
CA CYS A 15 13.10 -0.99 -0.93
C CYS A 15 14.54 -0.46 -1.07
N THR A 16 15.41 -0.78 -0.09
CA THR A 16 16.82 -0.34 -0.10
C THR A 16 17.75 -1.50 -0.44
N LYS A 17 18.90 -1.23 -1.06
CA LYS A 17 19.84 -2.28 -1.49
C LYS A 17 20.91 -2.61 -0.45
N ASN A 18 21.19 -1.68 0.46
CA ASN A 18 22.26 -1.82 1.44
C ASN A 18 22.08 -0.86 2.63
N THR A 19 22.91 -1.06 3.66
CA THR A 19 22.88 -0.24 4.88
C THR A 19 23.16 1.25 4.62
N LYS A 20 23.98 1.60 3.63
CA LYS A 20 24.28 3.00 3.31
C LYS A 20 23.04 3.70 2.74
N GLN A 21 22.32 3.02 1.86
CA GLN A 21 21.06 3.51 1.30
C GLN A 21 19.98 3.60 2.39
N LEU A 22 19.86 2.58 3.24
CA LEU A 22 18.95 2.58 4.39
C LEU A 22 19.16 3.79 5.30
N LYS A 23 20.42 4.12 5.65
CA LYS A 23 20.72 5.30 6.48
C LYS A 23 20.38 6.63 5.82
N LYS A 24 20.45 6.70 4.50
CA LYS A 24 20.19 7.92 3.73
C LYS A 24 18.68 8.16 3.57
N GLU A 25 17.95 7.11 3.21
CA GLU A 25 16.52 7.19 2.87
C GLU A 25 15.62 7.04 4.09
N HIS A 26 16.06 6.28 5.10
CA HIS A 26 15.31 6.01 6.32
C HIS A 26 16.15 6.34 7.58
N PRO A 27 16.53 7.62 7.78
CA PRO A 27 17.29 8.04 8.94
C PRO A 27 16.51 7.81 10.25
N ASP A 28 15.18 7.93 10.21
CA ASP A 28 14.25 7.65 11.31
C ASP A 28 14.38 6.21 11.85
N LEU A 29 14.61 5.23 10.97
CA LEU A 29 14.82 3.84 11.37
C LEU A 29 16.22 3.59 11.94
N THR A 30 17.22 4.37 11.55
CA THR A 30 18.64 4.07 11.83
C THR A 30 19.29 5.02 12.83
N LYS A 31 18.65 6.13 13.18
CA LYS A 31 19.12 7.11 14.16
C LYS A 31 19.29 6.45 15.53
N ASP A 32 20.41 6.76 16.19
CA ASP A 32 20.79 6.27 17.53
C ASP A 32 20.90 4.74 17.65
N LYS A 33 21.01 4.01 16.52
CA LYS A 33 21.17 2.55 16.48
C LYS A 33 22.55 2.15 15.97
N ASP A 34 23.22 1.26 16.70
CA ASP A 34 24.47 0.68 16.22
C ASP A 34 24.23 -0.57 15.35
N LEU A 35 24.32 -0.37 14.03
CA LEU A 35 24.09 -1.41 13.02
C LEU A 35 25.20 -2.47 12.93
N ARG A 36 26.19 -2.45 13.82
CA ARG A 36 27.11 -3.58 14.03
C ARG A 36 26.44 -4.70 14.83
N TYR A 37 25.51 -4.36 15.72
CA TYR A 37 24.86 -5.32 16.61
C TYR A 37 23.53 -5.80 16.05
N LYS A 38 23.31 -7.12 16.12
CA LYS A 38 22.08 -7.79 15.67
C LYS A 38 20.83 -7.25 16.36
N ILE A 39 20.93 -6.85 17.63
CA ILE A 39 19.79 -6.38 18.42
C ILE A 39 19.13 -5.15 17.81
N HIS A 40 19.93 -4.22 17.29
CA HIS A 40 19.42 -3.01 16.64
C HIS A 40 18.72 -3.31 15.32
N TRP A 41 19.23 -4.28 14.55
CA TRP A 41 18.55 -4.76 13.35
C TRP A 41 17.19 -5.40 13.69
N GLN A 42 17.10 -6.17 14.77
CA GLN A 42 15.82 -6.75 15.20
C GLN A 42 14.82 -5.67 15.63
N GLN A 43 15.28 -4.62 16.31
CA GLN A 43 14.43 -3.48 16.67
C GLN A 43 13.88 -2.77 15.44
N ILE A 44 14.72 -2.53 14.42
CA ILE A 44 14.28 -1.93 13.15
C ILE A 44 13.23 -2.80 12.47
N LEU A 45 13.48 -4.11 12.38
CA LEU A 45 12.54 -5.03 11.75
C LEU A 45 11.18 -5.05 12.47
N GLN A 46 11.19 -5.06 13.81
CA GLN A 46 9.95 -5.02 14.60
C GLN A 46 9.20 -3.71 14.39
N GLN A 47 9.91 -2.57 14.40
CA GLN A 47 9.30 -1.26 14.13
C GLN A 47 8.66 -1.22 12.74
N LEU A 48 9.33 -1.75 11.71
CA LEU A 48 8.79 -1.85 10.36
C LEU A 48 7.54 -2.74 10.28
N LYS A 49 7.50 -3.85 11.03
CA LYS A 49 6.33 -4.73 11.06
C LYS A 49 5.12 -4.04 11.69
N VAL A 50 5.32 -3.36 12.83
CA VAL A 50 4.27 -2.58 13.48
C VAL A 50 3.77 -1.45 12.57
N LEU A 51 4.67 -0.70 11.95
CA LEU A 51 4.28 0.38 11.01
C LEU A 51 3.53 -0.16 9.80
N ARG A 52 3.89 -1.35 9.31
CA ARG A 52 3.19 -1.98 8.20
C ARG A 52 1.81 -2.45 8.61
N GLU A 53 1.67 -3.06 9.78
CA GLU A 53 0.36 -3.47 10.34
C GLU A 53 -0.55 -2.25 10.53
N GLN A 54 -0.02 -1.16 11.11
CA GLN A 54 -0.77 0.09 11.30
C GLN A 54 -1.16 0.78 9.99
N ASN A 55 -0.27 0.78 8.98
CA ASN A 55 -0.60 1.35 7.67
C ASN A 55 -1.50 0.45 6.81
N LEU A 56 -1.48 -0.87 7.02
CA LEU A 56 -2.39 -1.80 6.37
C LEU A 56 -3.83 -1.62 6.85
N GLU A 57 -4.05 -1.21 8.10
CA GLU A 57 -5.40 -0.92 8.60
C GLU A 57 -6.07 0.26 7.87
N LEU A 58 -5.29 1.25 7.41
CA LEU A 58 -5.74 2.34 6.53
C LEU A 58 -5.93 1.92 5.06
N SER A 59 -5.45 0.74 4.65
CA SER A 59 -5.29 0.41 3.22
C SER A 59 -6.49 -0.26 2.57
N PHE A 60 -7.37 -0.93 3.32
CA PHE A 60 -8.49 -1.69 2.74
C PHE A 60 -9.84 -1.13 3.17
N THR A 61 -9.99 -0.79 4.44
CA THR A 61 -11.24 -0.27 5.00
C THR A 61 -11.59 1.11 4.45
N ASP A 62 -10.60 1.99 4.32
CA ASP A 62 -10.78 3.32 3.71
C ASP A 62 -10.99 3.24 2.21
N LEU A 63 -10.39 2.26 1.54
CA LEU A 63 -10.61 2.00 0.12
C LEU A 63 -12.05 1.52 -0.13
N GLU A 64 -12.55 0.57 0.67
CA GLU A 64 -13.95 0.13 0.61
C GLU A 64 -14.91 1.29 0.89
N LYS A 65 -14.60 2.12 1.89
CA LYS A 65 -15.42 3.28 2.24
C LYS A 65 -15.47 4.28 1.08
N SER A 66 -14.34 4.54 0.44
CA SER A 66 -14.24 5.41 -0.73
C SER A 66 -15.02 4.85 -1.92
N ALA A 67 -14.93 3.54 -2.17
CA ALA A 67 -15.70 2.86 -3.22
C ALA A 67 -17.22 2.95 -2.97
N ARG A 68 -17.67 2.76 -1.72
CA ARG A 68 -19.08 2.93 -1.34
C ARG A 68 -19.57 4.36 -1.53
N MET A 69 -18.74 5.35 -1.18
CA MET A 69 -19.05 6.76 -1.41
C MET A 69 -19.17 7.07 -2.91
N LEU A 70 -18.26 6.56 -3.74
CA LEU A 70 -18.29 6.75 -5.19
C LEU A 70 -19.57 6.14 -5.79
N LYS A 71 -19.91 4.90 -5.42
CA LYS A 71 -21.16 4.26 -5.85
C LYS A 71 -22.38 5.11 -5.48
N LYS A 72 -22.45 5.60 -4.24
CA LYS A 72 -23.56 6.45 -3.79
C LYS A 72 -23.66 7.75 -4.59
N SER A 73 -22.54 8.40 -4.87
CA SER A 73 -22.49 9.61 -5.70
C SER A 73 -22.95 9.34 -7.14
N LEU A 74 -22.51 8.22 -7.73
CA LEU A 74 -22.95 7.80 -9.07
C LEU A 74 -24.46 7.57 -9.12
N PHE A 75 -25.03 6.91 -8.11
CA PHE A 75 -26.48 6.74 -7.99
C PHE A 75 -27.23 8.06 -7.83
N THR A 76 -26.65 9.02 -7.11
CA THR A 76 -27.26 10.34 -6.89
C THR A 76 -27.28 11.14 -8.19
N VAL A 77 -26.13 11.24 -8.87
CA VAL A 77 -26.00 11.97 -10.14
C VAL A 77 -26.79 11.29 -11.25
N GLY A 78 -26.75 9.96 -11.34
CA GLY A 78 -27.50 9.21 -12.34
C GLY A 78 -29.01 9.41 -12.21
N LYS A 79 -29.54 9.44 -10.98
CA LYS A 79 -30.96 9.77 -10.75
C LYS A 79 -31.31 11.20 -11.14
N ILE A 80 -30.45 12.17 -10.83
CA ILE A 80 -30.64 13.57 -11.26
C ILE A 80 -30.63 13.67 -12.80
N ALA A 81 -29.80 12.88 -13.47
CA ALA A 81 -29.74 12.79 -14.92
C ALA A 81 -30.88 11.96 -15.55
N GLY A 82 -31.82 11.43 -14.75
CA GLY A 82 -32.95 10.63 -15.25
C GLY A 82 -32.59 9.21 -15.68
N LEU A 83 -31.44 8.67 -15.24
CA LEU A 83 -31.04 7.30 -15.52
C LEU A 83 -31.78 6.33 -14.59
N ASP A 84 -32.21 5.20 -15.15
CA ASP A 84 -32.69 4.06 -14.38
C ASP A 84 -31.54 3.46 -13.55
N ASN A 85 -31.87 2.96 -12.36
CA ASN A 85 -30.95 2.29 -11.45
C ASN A 85 -30.19 1.14 -12.13
N ASN A 86 -30.82 0.43 -13.08
CA ASN A 86 -30.15 -0.63 -13.82
C ASN A 86 -29.00 -0.11 -14.69
N LYS A 87 -29.17 1.06 -15.33
CA LYS A 87 -28.10 1.67 -16.13
C LYS A 87 -26.94 2.14 -15.25
N ILE A 88 -27.26 2.73 -14.09
CA ILE A 88 -26.27 3.16 -13.11
C ILE A 88 -25.47 1.97 -12.56
N GLU A 89 -26.13 0.83 -12.31
CA GLU A 89 -25.44 -0.38 -11.83
C GLU A 89 -24.53 -0.99 -12.90
N ILE A 90 -24.97 -0.99 -14.17
CA ILE A 90 -24.12 -1.40 -15.31
C ILE A 90 -22.89 -0.50 -15.43
N ASP A 91 -23.06 0.82 -15.27
CA ASP A 91 -21.94 1.77 -15.31
C ASP A 91 -20.99 1.58 -14.12
N TRP A 92 -21.53 1.29 -12.93
CA TRP A 92 -20.71 0.93 -11.76
C TRP A 92 -19.87 -0.32 -12.01
N GLN A 93 -20.47 -1.38 -12.56
CA GLN A 93 -19.76 -2.61 -12.92
C GLN A 93 -18.68 -2.38 -13.97
N ARG A 94 -18.96 -1.52 -14.97
CA ARG A 94 -17.98 -1.13 -15.98
C ARG A 94 -16.79 -0.40 -15.36
N ILE A 95 -17.02 0.51 -14.41
CA ILE A 95 -15.95 1.21 -13.67
C ILE A 95 -15.08 0.20 -12.91
N GLN A 96 -15.70 -0.74 -12.18
CA GLN A 96 -14.96 -1.78 -11.44
C GLN A 96 -14.09 -2.65 -12.36
N LEU A 97 -14.62 -3.07 -13.51
CA LEU A 97 -13.87 -3.84 -14.50
C LEU A 97 -12.73 -3.02 -15.10
N SER A 98 -12.99 -1.77 -15.50
CA SER A 98 -11.96 -0.90 -16.07
C SER A 98 -10.79 -0.67 -15.12
N ALA A 99 -11.06 -0.55 -13.82
CA ALA A 99 -10.03 -0.41 -12.79
C ALA A 99 -9.18 -1.69 -12.61
N GLN A 100 -9.76 -2.87 -12.83
CA GLN A 100 -9.02 -4.14 -12.81
C GLN A 100 -8.10 -4.31 -14.03
N PHE A 101 -8.48 -3.78 -15.20
CA PHE A 101 -7.68 -3.92 -16.42
C PHE A 101 -6.65 -2.80 -16.61
N SER A 102 -6.81 -1.65 -15.96
CA SER A 102 -5.82 -0.55 -16.02
C SER A 102 -4.48 -0.88 -15.35
N ASP A 103 -4.42 -1.89 -14.47
CA ASP A 103 -3.18 -2.34 -13.81
C ASP A 103 -2.35 -3.34 -14.64
N ILE A 104 -2.81 -3.75 -15.83
CA ILE A 104 -2.01 -4.56 -16.75
C ILE A 104 -1.26 -3.61 -17.70
N HIS A 105 -0.28 -2.88 -17.17
CA HIS A 105 0.83 -2.38 -17.99
C HIS A 105 1.80 -3.55 -18.21
N ILE A 106 1.54 -4.34 -19.26
CA ILE A 106 2.63 -5.09 -19.90
C ILE A 106 3.43 -4.03 -20.63
N GLU A 107 4.53 -3.56 -20.04
CA GLU A 107 5.60 -2.94 -20.82
C GLU A 107 6.08 -4.02 -21.80
N GLU A 108 5.65 -3.93 -23.07
CA GLU A 108 6.25 -4.69 -24.15
C GLU A 108 7.71 -4.23 -24.29
N LEU A 109 8.63 -5.19 -24.09
CA LEU A 109 10.07 -5.11 -24.37
C LEU A 109 10.36 -4.90 -25.85
#